data_AF-A0A8I0C8G2-F1
#
_entry.id   AF-A0A8I0C8G2-F1
#
_cell.length_a   1.000
_cell.length_b   1.000
_cell.length_c   1.000
_cell.angle_alpha   90.00
_cell.angle_beta   90.00
_cell.angle_gamma   90.00
#
_symmetry.space_group_name_H-M   'P 1'
#
loop_
_entity.id
_entity.type
_entity.pdbx_description
1 polymer ?
#
loop_
_entity_poly.entity_id
_entity_poly.type
_entity_poly.pdbx_seq_one_letter_code
_entity_poly.pdbx_strand_id
1 'polypeptide(L)'
;MFSPFLFALALLAQDAEAAPAAAAPAAPAAEAAEAPYPPGAPRDAYGLVAWCYGALSGHRDLRDRAMPEVVRIESTFRRPGTSLEEDLAVYDELDALSERNLGLFRRAMEAAERASPQPLNVQGADAVRRGRATWSQAGELSDARLAQEWMSWTLPARCEATAVALERRARLAQPAFDFDRTAPAQDTPAEVPPESTETPGEP
;
A
#
# COMPACT_ATOMS: atom_id res chain seq x y z
N MET A 1 61.81 2.41 32.99
CA MET A 1 60.67 1.82 33.71
C MET A 1 59.64 1.36 32.68
N PHE A 2 59.71 0.09 32.28
CA PHE A 2 58.72 -0.56 31.42
C PHE A 2 57.86 -1.44 32.33
N SER A 3 56.54 -1.20 32.33
CA SER A 3 55.59 -1.93 33.16
C SER A 3 55.09 -3.17 32.40
N PRO A 4 55.31 -4.40 32.90
CA PRO A 4 54.86 -5.63 32.25
C PRO A 4 53.51 -6.04 32.83
N PHE A 5 52.41 -5.52 32.27
CA PHE A 5 51.06 -5.89 32.75
C PHE A 5 50.03 -6.12 31.63
N LEU A 6 50.47 -6.41 30.41
CA LEU A 6 49.59 -6.67 29.26
C LEU A 6 49.70 -8.11 28.71
N PHE A 7 49.84 -9.10 29.59
CA PHE A 7 49.88 -10.52 29.19
C PHE A 7 48.92 -11.42 29.99
N ALA A 8 47.82 -10.87 30.53
CA ALA A 8 46.87 -11.63 31.35
C ALA A 8 45.42 -11.70 30.77
N LEU A 9 45.18 -11.24 29.54
CA LEU A 9 43.86 -11.29 28.91
C LEU A 9 43.72 -12.37 27.82
N ALA A 10 44.76 -13.16 27.55
CA ALA A 10 44.76 -14.18 26.48
C ALA A 10 44.34 -15.59 26.94
N LEU A 11 43.92 -15.80 28.20
CA LEU A 11 43.62 -17.14 28.73
C LEU A 11 42.15 -17.44 29.06
N LEU A 12 41.20 -16.55 28.77
CA LEU A 12 39.76 -16.80 28.99
C LEU A 12 39.02 -17.37 27.76
N ALA A 13 39.75 -17.89 26.76
CA ALA A 13 39.17 -18.35 25.49
C ALA A 13 39.25 -19.86 25.25
N GLN A 14 39.62 -20.69 26.23
CA GLN A 14 39.84 -22.13 26.01
C GLN A 14 38.97 -23.11 26.82
N ASP A 15 38.01 -22.63 27.62
CA ASP A 15 37.09 -23.52 28.36
C ASP A 15 35.62 -23.23 28.05
N ALA A 16 35.23 -23.52 26.80
CA ALA A 16 33.83 -23.74 26.46
C ALA A 16 33.71 -25.07 25.70
N GLU A 17 33.77 -26.13 26.51
CA GLU A 17 33.41 -27.50 26.20
C GLU A 17 32.11 -27.58 25.37
N ALA A 18 32.12 -28.43 24.34
CA ALA A 18 30.97 -28.69 23.48
C ALA A 18 29.81 -29.31 24.26
N ALA A 19 28.82 -28.49 24.61
CA ALA A 19 27.51 -28.94 25.08
C ALA A 19 26.58 -29.23 23.88
N PRO A 20 25.70 -30.24 23.96
CA PRO A 20 24.80 -30.61 22.87
C PRO A 20 23.83 -29.46 22.55
N ALA A 21 23.61 -29.24 21.25
CA ALA A 21 22.76 -28.18 20.72
C ALA A 21 21.34 -28.24 21.29
N ALA A 22 21.11 -27.47 22.36
CA ALA A 22 19.78 -27.05 22.75
C ALA A 22 19.28 -26.04 21.71
N ALA A 23 18.10 -26.29 21.15
CA ALA A 23 17.46 -25.40 20.19
C ALA A 23 17.43 -23.97 20.75
N ALA A 24 18.12 -23.05 20.06
CA ALA A 24 18.10 -21.65 20.41
C ALA A 24 16.65 -21.14 20.40
N PRO A 25 16.19 -20.39 21.42
CA PRO A 25 14.92 -19.71 21.34
C PRO A 25 14.96 -18.78 20.12
N ALA A 26 13.95 -18.89 19.26
CA ALA A 26 13.78 -17.99 18.13
C ALA A 26 13.88 -16.54 18.65
N ALA A 27 14.82 -15.78 18.11
CA ALA A 27 14.89 -14.35 18.35
C ALA A 27 13.49 -13.76 18.08
N PRO A 28 12.96 -12.90 18.95
CA PRO A 28 11.70 -12.22 18.65
C PRO A 28 11.89 -11.53 17.31
N ALA A 29 10.96 -11.79 16.38
CA ALA A 29 10.94 -11.13 15.09
C ALA A 29 11.08 -9.63 15.34
N ALA A 30 12.18 -9.04 14.87
CA ALA A 30 12.36 -7.61 14.94
C ALA A 30 11.13 -6.98 14.27
N GLU A 31 10.30 -6.33 15.07
CA GLU A 31 9.14 -5.59 14.60
C GLU A 31 9.71 -4.54 13.63
N ALA A 32 9.52 -4.76 12.33
CA ALA A 32 10.03 -3.87 11.31
C ALA A 32 9.50 -2.47 11.63
N ALA A 33 10.39 -1.56 11.99
CA ALA A 33 10.01 -0.20 12.36
C ALA A 33 9.10 0.37 11.28
N GLU A 34 7.89 0.77 11.67
CA GLU A 34 6.87 1.20 10.72
C GLU A 34 7.35 2.48 10.02
N ALA A 35 7.37 2.49 8.68
CA ALA A 35 7.83 3.64 7.89
C ALA A 35 7.12 4.94 8.34
N PRO A 36 7.76 6.11 8.36
CA PRO A 36 7.11 7.34 8.84
C PRO A 36 5.89 7.73 7.99
N TYR A 37 4.95 8.47 8.59
CA TYR A 37 3.85 9.06 7.84
C TYR A 37 4.35 10.20 6.96
N PRO A 38 3.86 10.33 5.71
CA PRO A 38 4.18 11.50 4.88
C PRO A 38 3.69 12.80 5.53
N PRO A 39 4.41 13.92 5.35
CA PRO A 39 3.96 15.22 5.87
C PRO A 39 2.56 15.59 5.36
N GLY A 40 1.68 16.00 6.26
CA GLY A 40 0.31 16.42 5.92
C GLY A 40 -0.64 15.28 5.50
N ALA A 41 -0.19 14.03 5.48
CA ALA A 41 -1.06 12.90 5.18
C ALA A 41 -1.96 12.52 6.37
N PRO A 42 -3.19 12.04 6.11
CA PRO A 42 -4.04 11.49 7.16
C PRO A 42 -3.38 10.31 7.88
N ARG A 43 -3.74 10.12 9.15
CA ARG A 43 -3.22 9.01 9.98
C ARG A 43 -4.10 7.78 9.97
N ASP A 44 -5.35 7.89 9.54
CA ASP A 44 -6.20 6.73 9.32
C ASP A 44 -5.84 6.04 7.99
N ALA A 45 -5.98 4.71 7.94
CA ALA A 45 -5.51 3.93 6.80
C ALA A 45 -6.23 4.29 5.50
N TYR A 46 -7.54 4.52 5.55
CA TYR A 46 -8.33 4.87 4.36
C TYR A 46 -7.92 6.25 3.82
N GLY A 47 -7.88 7.26 4.68
CA GLY A 47 -7.44 8.61 4.35
C GLY A 47 -6.00 8.65 3.86
N LEU A 48 -5.10 7.85 4.43
CA LEU A 48 -3.71 7.76 3.95
C LEU A 48 -3.65 7.19 2.53
N VAL A 49 -4.36 6.09 2.25
CA VAL A 49 -4.38 5.47 0.91
C VAL A 49 -4.98 6.44 -0.12
N ALA A 50 -6.05 7.14 0.24
CA ALA A 50 -6.65 8.18 -0.60
C ALA A 50 -5.69 9.35 -0.88
N TRP A 51 -4.94 9.79 0.13
CA TRP A 51 -3.90 10.79 -0.03
C TRP A 51 -2.77 10.30 -0.94
N CYS A 52 -2.31 9.06 -0.78
CA CYS A 52 -1.28 8.45 -1.63
C CYS A 52 -1.74 8.35 -3.10
N TYR A 53 -3.02 8.03 -3.34
CA TYR A 53 -3.62 8.06 -4.68
C TYR A 53 -3.55 9.47 -5.29
N GLY A 54 -3.92 10.50 -4.53
CA GLY A 54 -3.83 11.89 -4.97
C GLY A 54 -2.41 12.32 -5.30
N ALA A 55 -1.45 12.01 -4.43
CA ALA A 55 -0.05 12.39 -4.61
C ALA A 55 0.59 11.72 -5.83
N LEU A 56 0.35 10.41 -6.00
CA LEU A 56 0.89 9.64 -7.13
C LEU A 56 0.23 10.02 -8.46
N SER A 57 -1.08 10.25 -8.47
CA SER A 57 -1.76 10.72 -9.69
C SER A 57 -1.26 12.11 -10.10
N GLY A 58 -1.06 13.02 -9.15
CA GLY A 58 -0.47 14.33 -9.44
C GLY A 58 0.96 14.25 -9.99
N HIS A 59 1.78 13.32 -9.49
CA HIS A 59 3.14 13.10 -10.01
C HIS A 59 3.13 12.58 -11.46
N ARG A 60 2.24 11.61 -11.76
CA ARG A 60 2.06 11.09 -13.13
C ARG A 60 1.61 12.16 -14.11
N ASP A 61 0.67 13.01 -13.71
CA ASP A 61 0.12 14.07 -14.56
C ASP A 61 1.19 15.10 -15.01
N LEU A 62 2.34 15.14 -14.32
CA LEU A 62 3.47 16.00 -14.65
C LEU A 62 4.50 15.37 -15.61
N ARG A 63 4.39 14.06 -15.90
CA ARG A 63 5.39 13.31 -16.69
C ARG A 63 5.67 13.97 -18.03
N ASP A 64 4.65 14.28 -18.81
CA ASP A 64 4.82 14.84 -20.17
C ASP A 64 5.56 16.18 -20.16
N ARG A 65 5.40 16.96 -19.09
CA ARG A 65 6.07 18.24 -18.92
C ARG A 65 7.50 18.10 -18.38
N ALA A 66 7.75 17.11 -17.54
CA ALA A 66 9.06 16.84 -16.96
C ALA A 66 10.02 16.14 -17.94
N MET A 67 9.52 15.16 -18.71
CA MET A 67 10.35 14.25 -19.51
C MET A 67 11.29 14.93 -20.52
N PRO A 68 10.94 16.03 -21.21
CA PRO A 68 11.89 16.70 -22.11
C PRO A 68 13.17 17.15 -21.41
N GLU A 69 13.04 17.71 -20.20
CA GLU A 69 14.18 18.12 -19.39
C GLU A 69 14.91 16.92 -18.75
N VAL A 70 14.18 15.85 -18.37
CA VAL A 70 14.80 14.58 -17.94
C VAL A 70 15.70 14.02 -19.03
N VAL A 71 15.21 13.93 -20.27
CA VAL A 71 16.00 13.47 -21.42
C VAL A 71 17.23 14.35 -21.63
N ARG A 72 17.08 15.67 -21.52
CA ARG A 72 18.23 16.59 -21.59
C ARG A 72 19.25 16.32 -20.48
N ILE A 73 18.80 16.12 -19.24
CA ILE A 73 19.66 15.84 -18.07
C ILE A 73 20.41 14.52 -18.26
N GLU A 74 19.70 13.42 -18.55
CA GLU A 74 20.30 12.08 -18.72
C GLU A 74 21.24 12.01 -19.93
N SER A 75 20.93 12.75 -21.00
CA SER A 75 21.84 12.85 -22.15
C SER A 75 23.15 13.58 -21.81
N THR A 76 23.11 14.54 -20.89
CA THR A 76 24.25 15.39 -20.49
C THR A 76 25.10 14.74 -19.39
N PHE A 77 24.46 14.14 -18.39
CA PHE A 77 25.10 13.61 -17.17
C PHE A 77 25.06 12.09 -17.10
N ARG A 78 25.30 11.43 -18.23
CA ARG A 78 25.17 9.99 -18.36
C ARG A 78 26.17 9.21 -17.51
N ARG A 79 25.73 8.07 -16.98
CA ARG A 79 26.62 7.16 -16.23
C ARG A 79 27.62 6.49 -17.18
N PRO A 80 28.92 6.41 -16.83
CA PRO A 80 29.88 5.66 -17.63
C PRO A 80 29.44 4.21 -17.83
N GLY A 81 29.51 3.71 -19.07
CA GLY A 81 29.21 2.32 -19.40
C GLY A 81 27.72 2.00 -19.60
N THR A 82 26.85 3.00 -19.68
CA THR A 82 25.41 2.85 -19.98
C THR A 82 25.02 3.57 -21.27
N SER A 83 23.92 3.14 -21.89
CA SER A 83 23.29 3.85 -23.00
C SER A 83 22.18 4.78 -22.53
N LEU A 84 21.87 5.82 -23.31
CA LEU A 84 20.74 6.72 -23.00
C LEU A 84 19.41 5.96 -22.97
N GLU A 85 19.27 4.93 -23.80
CA GLU A 85 18.08 4.07 -23.81
C GLU A 85 17.92 3.31 -22.49
N GLU A 86 19.00 2.72 -21.98
CA GLU A 86 19.01 2.03 -20.67
C GLU A 86 18.69 2.99 -19.52
N ASP A 87 19.26 4.20 -19.53
CA ASP A 87 19.00 5.19 -18.49
C ASP A 87 17.54 5.68 -18.52
N LEU A 88 16.96 5.85 -19.72
CA LEU A 88 15.57 6.28 -19.87
C LEU A 88 14.55 5.18 -19.55
N ALA A 89 14.91 3.90 -19.71
CA ALA A 89 14.03 2.77 -19.42
C ALA A 89 13.53 2.76 -17.97
N VAL A 90 14.33 3.26 -17.01
CA VAL A 90 13.94 3.37 -15.60
C VAL A 90 12.67 4.21 -15.43
N TYR A 91 12.49 5.27 -16.22
CA TYR A 91 11.31 6.14 -16.11
C TYR A 91 10.04 5.47 -16.64
N ASP A 92 10.15 4.61 -17.65
CA ASP A 92 9.03 3.83 -18.14
C ASP A 92 8.65 2.70 -17.17
N GLU A 93 9.63 2.07 -16.52
CA GLU A 93 9.37 1.10 -15.45
C GLU A 93 8.68 1.75 -14.24
N LEU A 94 9.13 2.95 -13.84
CA LEU A 94 8.50 3.73 -12.77
C LEU A 94 7.08 4.17 -13.14
N ASP A 95 6.85 4.50 -14.41
CA ASP A 95 5.52 4.82 -14.91
C ASP A 95 4.59 3.59 -14.80
N ALA A 96 5.03 2.42 -15.27
CA ALA A 96 4.26 1.19 -15.15
C ALA A 96 4.01 0.79 -13.68
N LEU A 97 5.00 0.99 -12.80
CA LEU A 97 4.84 0.77 -11.36
C LEU A 97 3.79 1.70 -10.75
N SER A 98 3.81 2.97 -11.14
CA SER A 98 2.86 3.98 -10.67
C SER A 98 1.42 3.62 -11.06
N GLU A 99 1.19 3.10 -12.27
CA GLU A 99 -0.13 2.61 -12.68
C GLU A 99 -0.63 1.45 -11.82
N ARG A 100 0.25 0.47 -11.56
CA ARG A 100 -0.09 -0.67 -10.69
C ARG A 100 -0.47 -0.20 -9.28
N ASN A 101 0.29 0.75 -8.74
CA ASN A 101 0.02 1.32 -7.41
C ASN A 101 -1.28 2.12 -7.37
N LEU A 102 -1.59 2.93 -8.38
CA LEU A 102 -2.89 3.59 -8.49
C LEU A 102 -4.04 2.58 -8.54
N GLY A 103 -3.85 1.47 -9.27
CA GLY A 103 -4.79 0.36 -9.29
C GLY A 103 -4.99 -0.28 -7.91
N LEU A 104 -3.91 -0.52 -7.17
CA LEU A 104 -3.96 -1.03 -5.80
C LEU A 104 -4.71 -0.09 -4.86
N PHE A 105 -4.38 1.20 -4.87
CA PHE A 105 -5.01 2.20 -4.01
C PHE A 105 -6.50 2.31 -4.27
N ARG A 106 -6.91 2.35 -5.54
CA ARG A 106 -8.33 2.34 -5.93
C ARG A 106 -9.05 1.11 -5.38
N ARG A 107 -8.52 -0.10 -5.61
CA ARG A 107 -9.14 -1.34 -5.10
C ARG A 107 -9.22 -1.37 -3.57
N ALA A 108 -8.20 -0.88 -2.88
CA ALA A 108 -8.18 -0.82 -1.42
C ALA A 108 -9.25 0.13 -0.88
N MET A 109 -9.41 1.32 -1.49
CA MET A 109 -10.47 2.27 -1.14
C MET A 109 -11.86 1.70 -1.41
N GLU A 110 -12.10 1.14 -2.60
CA GLU A 110 -13.39 0.53 -2.97
C GLU A 110 -13.75 -0.65 -2.05
N ALA A 111 -12.77 -1.47 -1.65
CA ALA A 111 -13.00 -2.53 -0.68
C ALA A 111 -13.38 -1.98 0.68
N ALA A 112 -12.69 -0.94 1.16
CA ALA A 112 -12.96 -0.30 2.44
C ALA A 112 -14.33 0.38 2.47
N GLU A 113 -14.71 1.07 1.39
CA GLU A 113 -16.03 1.71 1.25
C GLU A 113 -17.16 0.69 1.31
N ARG A 114 -17.04 -0.43 0.59
CA ARG A 114 -18.05 -1.50 0.65
C ARG A 114 -18.12 -2.15 2.04
N ALA A 115 -17.02 -2.15 2.79
CA ALA A 115 -16.93 -2.79 4.11
C ALA A 115 -17.20 -1.82 5.26
N SER A 116 -17.72 -0.63 4.97
CA SER A 116 -17.97 0.41 5.96
C SER A 116 -19.47 0.64 6.15
N PRO A 117 -19.98 0.70 7.39
CA PRO A 117 -21.35 1.11 7.66
C PRO A 117 -21.56 2.63 7.50
N GLN A 118 -20.48 3.41 7.35
CA GLN A 118 -20.52 4.86 7.17
C GLN A 118 -19.97 5.24 5.78
N PRO A 119 -20.54 6.24 5.08
CA PRO A 119 -19.98 6.73 3.82
C PRO A 119 -18.58 7.32 4.02
N LEU A 120 -17.57 6.75 3.34
CA LEU A 120 -16.17 7.20 3.41
C LEU A 120 -15.76 8.09 2.22
N ASN A 121 -16.53 8.06 1.13
CA ASN A 121 -16.19 8.66 -0.15
C ASN A 121 -15.90 10.18 -0.09
N VAL A 122 -16.60 10.93 0.78
CA VAL A 122 -16.35 12.38 0.94
C VAL A 122 -14.99 12.63 1.59
N GLN A 123 -14.67 11.92 2.68
CA GLN A 123 -13.35 11.98 3.32
C GLN A 123 -12.25 11.53 2.36
N GLY A 124 -12.53 10.48 1.57
CA GLY A 124 -11.62 9.97 0.55
C GLY A 124 -11.32 11.02 -0.52
N ALA A 125 -12.35 11.65 -1.09
CA ALA A 125 -12.19 12.71 -2.07
C ALA A 125 -11.38 13.90 -1.51
N ASP A 126 -11.61 14.29 -0.26
CA ASP A 126 -10.84 15.34 0.40
C ASP A 126 -9.37 14.95 0.58
N ALA A 127 -9.09 13.71 0.98
CA ALA A 127 -7.73 13.20 1.10
C ALA A 127 -7.03 13.11 -0.26
N VAL A 128 -7.71 12.68 -1.32
CA VAL A 128 -7.20 12.69 -2.70
C VAL A 128 -6.81 14.11 -3.11
N ARG A 129 -7.67 15.11 -2.86
CA ARG A 129 -7.35 16.52 -3.18
C ARG A 129 -6.11 17.00 -2.43
N ARG A 130 -6.00 16.69 -1.14
CA ARG A 130 -4.81 17.04 -0.34
C ARG A 130 -3.54 16.32 -0.82
N GLY A 131 -3.66 15.07 -1.25
CA GLY A 131 -2.55 14.31 -1.86
C GLY A 131 -2.04 14.99 -3.11
N ARG A 132 -2.96 15.32 -4.02
CA ARG A 132 -2.65 16.04 -5.26
C ARG A 132 -2.02 17.41 -5.00
N ALA A 133 -2.42 18.09 -3.92
CA ALA A 133 -1.88 19.39 -3.54
C ALA A 133 -0.37 19.36 -3.21
N THR A 134 0.25 18.19 -3.01
CA THR A 134 1.72 18.02 -2.98
C THR A 134 2.39 18.64 -4.20
N TRP A 135 1.69 18.67 -5.35
CA TRP A 135 2.19 19.19 -6.62
C TRP A 135 1.57 20.53 -7.02
N SER A 136 0.88 21.22 -6.11
CA SER A 136 0.17 22.48 -6.39
C SER A 136 1.09 23.57 -6.97
N GLN A 137 2.32 23.67 -6.47
CA GLN A 137 3.30 24.66 -6.94
C GLN A 137 4.01 24.26 -8.24
N ALA A 138 3.74 23.07 -8.79
CA ALA A 138 4.43 22.59 -9.98
C ALA A 138 4.23 23.53 -11.18
N GLY A 139 3.08 24.19 -11.31
CA GLY A 139 2.79 25.14 -12.38
C GLY A 139 3.64 26.42 -12.35
N GLU A 140 4.26 26.74 -11.22
CA GLU A 140 5.09 27.94 -11.04
C GLU A 140 6.59 27.65 -11.21
N LEU A 141 6.97 26.37 -11.30
CA LEU A 141 8.36 25.96 -11.49
C LEU A 141 8.78 26.09 -12.95
N SER A 142 10.03 26.49 -13.17
CA SER A 142 10.66 26.31 -14.49
C SER A 142 10.76 24.82 -14.84
N ASP A 143 10.80 24.48 -16.12
CA ASP A 143 10.85 23.08 -16.56
C ASP A 143 12.05 22.32 -15.98
N ALA A 144 13.23 22.96 -15.94
CA ALA A 144 14.43 22.37 -15.35
C ALA A 144 14.28 22.09 -13.84
N ARG A 145 13.57 22.98 -13.10
CA ARG A 145 13.30 22.78 -11.68
C ARG A 145 12.24 21.71 -11.46
N LEU A 146 11.19 21.72 -12.28
CA LEU A 146 10.15 20.69 -12.28
C LEU A 146 10.76 19.30 -12.49
N ALA A 147 11.61 19.13 -13.50
CA ALA A 147 12.24 17.85 -13.78
C ALA A 147 13.06 17.33 -12.59
N GLN A 148 13.86 18.18 -11.95
CA GLN A 148 14.63 17.79 -10.76
C GLN A 148 13.74 17.35 -9.59
N GLU A 149 12.68 18.10 -9.29
CA GLU A 149 11.72 17.75 -8.24
C GLU A 149 10.95 16.46 -8.59
N TRP A 150 10.57 16.30 -9.86
CA TRP A 150 9.85 15.12 -10.34
C TRP A 150 10.73 13.86 -10.30
N MET A 151 12.00 13.96 -10.70
CA MET A 151 13.00 12.87 -10.66
C MET A 151 13.39 12.47 -9.22
N SER A 152 13.44 13.44 -8.30
CA SER A 152 13.84 13.18 -6.91
C SER A 152 12.70 12.67 -6.03
N TRP A 153 11.45 12.78 -6.49
CA TRP A 153 10.30 12.31 -5.75
C TRP A 153 10.11 10.79 -5.87
N THR A 154 9.68 10.17 -4.77
CA THR A 154 9.30 8.77 -4.73
C THR A 154 8.03 8.58 -3.91
N LEU A 155 7.27 7.55 -4.26
CA LEU A 155 6.08 7.16 -3.51
C LEU A 155 6.50 6.75 -2.08
N PRO A 156 5.94 7.37 -1.02
CA PRO A 156 6.29 7.01 0.33
C PRO A 156 6.03 5.52 0.62
N ALA A 157 7.01 4.82 1.20
CA ALA A 157 6.96 3.38 1.43
C ALA A 157 5.72 2.89 2.21
N ARG A 158 5.18 3.75 3.10
CA ARG A 158 3.96 3.45 3.86
C ARG A 158 2.72 3.31 2.97
N CYS A 159 2.67 3.95 1.80
CA CYS A 159 1.51 3.97 0.92
C CYS A 159 1.11 2.56 0.46
N GLU A 160 2.04 1.80 -0.11
CA GLU A 160 1.78 0.45 -0.60
C GLU A 160 1.41 -0.51 0.54
N ALA A 161 2.22 -0.52 1.61
CA ALA A 161 1.99 -1.38 2.77
C ALA A 161 0.61 -1.14 3.42
N THR A 162 0.21 0.12 3.55
CA THR A 162 -1.10 0.49 4.12
C THR A 162 -2.23 0.07 3.20
N ALA A 163 -2.09 0.25 1.88
CA ALA A 163 -3.11 -0.15 0.91
C ALA A 163 -3.35 -1.65 0.91
N VAL A 164 -2.29 -2.46 0.91
CA VAL A 164 -2.39 -3.93 1.02
C VAL A 164 -3.07 -4.33 2.33
N ALA A 165 -2.69 -3.71 3.45
CA ALA A 165 -3.28 -4.00 4.75
C ALA A 165 -4.76 -3.55 4.84
N LEU A 166 -5.12 -2.44 4.21
CA LEU A 166 -6.49 -1.93 4.13
C LEU A 166 -7.36 -2.86 3.29
N GLU A 167 -6.95 -3.20 2.07
CA GLU A 167 -7.68 -4.09 1.16
C GLU A 167 -7.94 -5.45 1.83
N ARG A 168 -6.91 -6.02 2.47
CA ARG A 168 -7.03 -7.30 3.19
C ARG A 168 -8.07 -7.23 4.32
N ARG A 169 -7.97 -6.22 5.20
CA ARG A 169 -8.90 -6.05 6.32
C ARG A 169 -10.32 -5.80 5.85
N ALA A 170 -10.50 -4.95 4.84
CA ALA A 170 -11.80 -4.65 4.28
C ALA A 170 -12.47 -5.90 3.70
N ARG A 171 -11.73 -6.73 2.95
CA ARG A 171 -12.25 -8.00 2.42
C ARG A 171 -12.67 -8.99 3.49
N LEU A 172 -11.96 -9.03 4.63
CA LEU A 172 -12.35 -9.87 5.76
C LEU A 172 -13.63 -9.36 6.46
N ALA A 173 -13.84 -8.05 6.46
CA ALA A 173 -15.02 -7.42 7.06
C ALA A 173 -16.26 -7.43 6.13
N GLN A 174 -16.07 -7.58 4.81
CA GLN A 174 -17.14 -7.56 3.81
C GLN A 174 -18.37 -8.44 4.15
N PRO A 175 -18.23 -9.72 4.57
CA PRO A 175 -19.39 -10.56 4.86
C PRO A 175 -20.30 -10.02 5.98
N ALA A 176 -19.75 -9.19 6.89
CA ALA A 176 -20.51 -8.59 8.00
C ALA A 176 -21.39 -7.41 7.56
N PHE A 177 -21.16 -6.85 6.37
CA PHE A 177 -21.84 -5.67 5.85
C PHE A 177 -22.54 -5.95 4.50
N ASP A 178 -22.67 -7.22 4.14
CA ASP A 178 -23.45 -7.66 2.99
C ASP A 178 -24.94 -7.70 3.36
N PHE A 179 -25.57 -6.53 3.31
CA PHE A 179 -26.99 -6.34 3.64
C PHE A 179 -27.93 -7.01 2.62
N ASP A 180 -27.46 -7.29 1.39
CA ASP A 180 -28.23 -8.00 0.36
C ASP A 180 -28.32 -9.51 0.64
N ARG A 181 -27.34 -10.07 1.36
CA ARG A 181 -27.31 -11.50 1.75
C ARG A 181 -28.10 -11.80 3.03
N THR A 182 -28.65 -10.78 3.69
CA THR A 182 -29.39 -10.91 4.96
C THR A 182 -30.90 -10.69 4.80
N ALA A 183 -31.46 -10.96 3.61
CA ALA A 183 -32.87 -11.34 3.56
C ALA A 183 -32.98 -12.75 4.16
N PRO A 184 -33.61 -12.95 5.33
CA PRO A 184 -33.92 -14.32 5.75
C PRO A 184 -34.73 -14.94 4.62
N ALA A 185 -34.37 -16.16 4.22
CA ALA A 185 -35.29 -16.99 3.45
C ALA A 185 -36.61 -16.94 4.21
N GLN A 186 -37.60 -16.25 3.65
CA GLN A 186 -38.95 -16.29 4.18
C GLN A 186 -39.29 -17.76 4.15
N ASP A 187 -39.48 -18.38 5.32
CA ASP A 187 -40.11 -19.69 5.41
C ASP A 187 -41.44 -19.56 4.69
N THR A 188 -41.48 -20.00 3.43
CA THR A 188 -42.72 -20.22 2.70
C THR A 188 -43.54 -21.16 3.57
N PRO A 189 -44.70 -20.73 4.12
CA PRO A 189 -45.55 -21.66 4.83
C PRO A 189 -45.89 -22.80 3.86
N ALA A 190 -45.62 -24.03 4.28
CA ALA A 190 -45.94 -25.21 3.50
C ALA A 190 -47.40 -25.15 3.04
N GLU A 191 -47.60 -25.14 1.73
CA GLU A 191 -48.90 -25.26 1.10
C GLU A 191 -49.54 -26.57 1.56
N VAL A 192 -50.64 -26.45 2.31
CA VAL A 192 -51.44 -27.59 2.76
C VAL A 192 -52.05 -28.25 1.52
N PRO A 193 -51.82 -29.55 1.26
CA PRO A 193 -52.45 -30.23 0.15
C PRO A 193 -53.97 -30.22 0.30
N PRO A 194 -54.76 -30.06 -0.77
CA PRO A 194 -56.21 -30.10 -0.68
C PRO A 194 -56.69 -31.49 -0.25
N GLU A 195 -57.53 -31.49 0.78
CA GLU A 195 -58.27 -32.64 1.29
C GLU A 195 -59.25 -33.15 0.22
N SER A 196 -59.06 -34.39 -0.22
CA SER A 196 -59.95 -35.09 -1.14
C SER A 196 -61.30 -35.33 -0.46
N THR A 197 -62.34 -34.62 -0.90
CA THR A 197 -63.73 -34.93 -0.58
C THR A 197 -64.15 -36.23 -1.26
N GLU A 198 -64.17 -37.32 -0.50
CA GLU A 198 -64.83 -38.57 -0.90
C GLU A 198 -66.34 -38.44 -0.64
N THR A 199 -67.12 -38.55 -1.72
CA THR A 199 -68.59 -38.49 -1.69
C THR A 199 -69.15 -39.86 -1.30
N PRO A 200 -70.02 -39.99 -0.28
CA PRO A 200 -70.72 -41.24 -0.01
C PRO A 200 -71.85 -41.46 -1.01
N GLY A 201 -71.82 -42.60 -1.71
CA GLY A 201 -72.94 -43.10 -2.51
C GLY A 201 -73.97 -43.81 -1.63
N GLU A 202 -75.22 -43.39 -1.77
CA GLU A 202 -76.42 -43.96 -1.15
C GLU A 202 -76.94 -45.17 -1.95
N PRO A 203 -77.70 -46.06 -1.30
CA PRO A 203 -79.07 -46.29 -1.79
C PRO A 203 -80.17 -46.10 -0.74
#